data_AF-A0A969EHV4-F1
#
_entry.id   AF-A0A969EHV4-F1
#
_cell.length_a   1.000
_cell.length_b   1.000
_cell.length_c   1.000
_cell.angle_alpha   90.00
_cell.angle_beta   90.00
_cell.angle_gamma   90.00
#
_symmetry.space_group_name_H-M   'P 1'
#
loop_
_entity.id
_entity.type
_entity.pdbx_description
1 polymer ?
#
loop_
_entity_poly.entity_id
_entity_poly.type
_entity_poly.pdbx_seq_one_letter_code
_entity_poly.pdbx_strand_id
1 'polypeptide(L)' 'DSNEIYTTVSAINHIIKNVKRWTKHKKIDTPLEFLGTALDIWYEPKGVCLIISPWNFPMQLCLRPLAYCLALATQQF' A
#
# COMPACT_ATOMS: atom_id res chain seq x y z
N ASP A 1 -23.92 7.66 -8.00
CA ASP A 1 -24.20 6.42 -7.26
C ASP A 1 -23.61 6.41 -5.86
N SER A 2 -24.46 6.40 -4.83
CA SER A 2 -24.02 6.38 -3.42
C SER A 2 -23.18 5.15 -3.08
N ASN A 3 -23.34 4.05 -3.82
CA ASN A 3 -22.59 2.81 -3.62
C ASN A 3 -21.10 2.95 -3.99
N GLU A 4 -20.77 3.71 -5.04
CA GLU A 4 -19.37 3.94 -5.47
C GLU A 4 -18.59 4.77 -4.43
N ILE A 5 -19.26 5.74 -3.80
CA ILE A 5 -18.66 6.59 -2.78
C ILE A 5 -18.38 5.78 -1.52
N TYR A 6 -19.36 4.98 -1.07
CA TYR A 6 -19.22 4.19 0.15
C TYR A 6 -18.12 3.12 0.03
N THR A 7 -18.04 2.43 -1.11
CA THR A 7 -17.00 1.42 -1.36
C THR A 7 -15.60 2.06 -1.40
N THR A 8 -15.48 3.25 -1.98
CA THR A 8 -14.22 4.00 -2.03
C THR A 8 -13.76 4.44 -0.65
N VAL A 9 -14.64 5.04 0.16
CA VAL A 9 -14.32 5.47 1.53
C VAL A 9 -13.97 4.27 2.42
N SER A 10 -14.70 3.16 2.28
CA SER A 10 -14.40 1.92 3.00
C SER A 10 -13.01 1.38 2.63
N ALA A 11 -12.66 1.38 1.34
CA ALA A 11 -11.34 0.98 0.87
C ALA A 11 -10.23 1.88 1.42
N ILE A 12 -10.42 3.21 1.42
CA ILE A 12 -9.46 4.17 1.99
C ILE A 12 -9.26 3.92 3.49
N ASN A 13 -10.35 3.74 4.24
CA ASN A 13 -10.27 3.43 5.67
C ASN A 13 -9.53 2.11 5.92
N HIS A 14 -9.73 1.10 5.08
CA HIS A 14 -9.00 -0.16 5.16
C HIS A 14 -7.50 0.03 4.89
N ILE A 15 -7.12 0.86 3.93
CA ILE A 15 -5.73 1.20 3.62
C ILE A 15 -5.07 1.88 4.82
N ILE A 16 -5.69 2.94 5.36
CA ILE A 16 -5.15 3.70 6.51
C ILE A 16 -4.92 2.79 7.72
N LYS A 17 -5.85 1.86 7.98
CA LYS A 17 -5.73 0.92 9.11
C LYS A 17 -4.60 -0.09 8.94
N ASN A 18 -4.31 -0.54 7.72
CA ASN A 18 -3.34 -1.61 7.47
C ASN A 18 -1.98 -1.15 6.97
N VAL A 19 -1.85 0.08 6.45
CA VAL A 19 -0.61 0.56 5.83
C VAL A 19 0.59 0.49 6.79
N LYS A 20 0.38 0.79 8.07
CA LYS A 20 1.40 0.66 9.13
C LYS A 20 1.93 -0.76 9.29
N ARG A 21 1.05 -1.75 9.12
CA ARG A 21 1.43 -3.17 9.20
C ARG A 21 2.14 -3.63 7.93
N TRP A 22 1.73 -3.12 6.77
CA TRP A 22 2.30 -3.50 5.47
C TRP A 22 3.69 -2.91 5.23
N THR A 23 3.95 -1.70 5.73
CA THR A 23 5.25 -1.03 5.60
C THR A 23 6.22 -1.37 6.73
N LYS A 24 5.75 -2.07 7.78
CA LYS A 24 6.59 -2.48 8.88
C LYS A 24 7.72 -3.39 8.39
N HIS A 25 8.93 -3.10 8.86
CA HIS A 25 10.10 -3.93 8.67
C HIS A 25 9.84 -5.38 9.05
N LYS A 26 10.17 -6.30 8.14
CA LYS A 26 9.93 -7.74 8.33
C LYS A 26 11.26 -8.48 8.35
N LYS A 27 11.59 -9.02 9.52
CA LYS A 27 12.68 -9.98 9.69
C LYS A 27 12.25 -11.32 9.09
N ILE A 28 13.10 -11.89 8.25
CA ILE A 28 12.90 -13.23 7.70
C ILE A 28 13.73 -14.20 8.52
N ASP A 29 13.15 -15.36 8.85
CA ASP A 29 13.91 -16.45 9.45
C ASP A 29 14.97 -16.93 8.46
N THR A 30 16.24 -16.86 8.88
CA THR A 30 17.36 -17.36 8.10
C THR A 30 17.28 -18.88 7.97
N PRO A 31 17.27 -19.44 6.75
CA PRO A 31 17.53 -20.86 6.54
C PRO A 31 18.88 -21.24 7.15
N LEU A 32 19.03 -22.49 7.61
CA LEU A 32 20.29 -22.97 8.19
C LEU A 32 21.50 -22.77 7.27
N GLU A 33 21.28 -22.68 5.95
CA GLU A 33 22.32 -22.42 4.95
C GLU A 33 22.94 -21.01 5.06
N PHE A 34 22.23 -20.05 5.66
CA PHE A 34 22.67 -18.66 5.86
C PHE A 34 22.88 -18.31 7.34
N LEU A 35 23.12 -19.32 8.19
CA LEU A 35 23.36 -19.17 9.64
C LEU A 35 24.51 -18.19 9.89
N GLY A 36 24.17 -16.98 10.36
CA GLY A 36 25.11 -15.88 10.62
C GLY A 36 24.80 -14.57 9.89
N THR A 37 23.89 -14.59 8.91
CA THR A 37 23.44 -13.36 8.22
C THR A 37 22.09 -12.90 8.76
N ALA A 38 21.87 -11.60 8.96
CA ALA A 38 20.55 -11.06 9.27
C ALA A 38 19.78 -10.78 7.96
N LEU A 39 18.60 -11.36 7.79
CA LEU A 39 17.73 -11.11 6.62
C LEU A 39 16.58 -10.19 6.98
N ASP A 40 16.59 -9.02 6.36
CA ASP A 40 15.70 -7.90 6.68
C ASP A 40 15.06 -7.35 5.40
N ILE A 41 13.72 -7.26 5.36
CA ILE A 41 12.99 -6.63 4.25
C ILE A 41 12.63 -5.21 4.62
N TRP A 42 13.08 -4.28 3.77
CA TRP A 42 12.76 -2.86 3.81
C TRP A 42 11.83 -2.52 2.66
N TYR A 43 10.71 -1.86 2.97
CA TYR A 43 9.76 -1.39 1.96
C TYR A 43 10.02 0.09 1.70
N GLU A 44 10.42 0.43 0.47
CA GLU A 44 10.72 1.80 0.02
C GLU A 44 9.74 2.26 -1.08
N PRO A 45 9.40 3.56 -1.14
CA PRO A 45 8.47 4.05 -2.13
C PRO A 45 9.20 4.13 -3.47
N LYS A 46 8.54 3.72 -4.56
CA LYS A 46 9.17 3.73 -5.89
C LYS A 46 9.30 5.13 -6.50
N GLY A 47 8.75 6.17 -5.87
CA GLY A 47 8.73 7.54 -6.38
C GLY A 47 7.38 7.89 -7.02
N VAL A 48 7.39 8.44 -8.23
CA VAL A 48 6.19 8.95 -8.91
C VAL A 48 5.37 7.81 -9.50
N CYS A 49 4.06 7.81 -9.23
CA CYS A 49 3.11 6.84 -9.78
C CYS A 49 2.09 7.55 -10.68
N LEU A 50 1.87 7.03 -11.89
CA LEU A 50 0.82 7.47 -12.81
C LEU A 50 -0.41 6.58 -12.64
N ILE A 51 -1.57 7.20 -12.45
CA ILE A 51 -2.86 6.51 -12.27
C ILE A 51 -3.75 6.84 -13.46
N ILE A 52 -4.19 5.80 -14.18
CA ILE A 52 -5.11 5.91 -15.32
C ILE A 52 -6.37 5.13 -14.96
N SER A 53 -7.52 5.80 -14.95
CA SER A 53 -8.82 5.17 -14.70
C SER A 53 -9.64 5.05 -15.99
N PRO A 54 -10.35 3.91 -16.18
CA PRO A 54 -11.36 3.78 -17.22
C PRO A 54 -12.65 4.54 -16.85
N TRP A 55 -13.49 4.77 -17.85
CA TRP A 55 -14.69 5.64 -17.76
C TRP A 55 -15.88 5.00 -17.02
N ASN A 56 -15.82 3.72 -16.66
CA ASN A 56 -16.93 3.00 -16.05
C ASN A 56 -17.12 3.30 -14.56
N PHE A 57 -16.03 3.44 -13.78
CA PHE A 57 -16.05 3.83 -12.37
C PHE A 57 -14.85 4.73 -12.06
N PRO A 58 -14.85 5.95 -12.61
CA PRO A 58 -13.67 6.81 -12.60
C PRO A 58 -13.25 7.19 -11.18
N MET A 59 -14.20 7.34 -10.24
CA MET A 59 -13.90 7.72 -8.86
C MET A 59 -13.29 6.55 -8.10
N GLN A 60 -13.94 5.38 -8.11
CA GLN A 60 -13.44 4.22 -7.36
C GLN A 60 -12.08 3.73 -7.88
N LEU A 61 -11.90 3.68 -9.19
CA LEU A 61 -10.67 3.15 -9.81
C LEU A 61 -9.50 4.13 -9.77
N CYS A 62 -9.75 5.44 -9.68
CA CYS A 62 -8.69 6.44 -9.52
C CYS A 62 -8.32 6.66 -8.05
N LEU A 63 -9.31 6.85 -7.16
CA LEU A 63 -9.07 7.22 -5.77
C LEU A 63 -8.45 6.08 -4.96
N ARG A 64 -8.83 4.82 -5.25
CA ARG A 64 -8.30 3.67 -4.53
C ARG A 64 -6.79 3.51 -4.71
N PRO A 65 -6.21 3.41 -5.93
CA PRO A 65 -4.75 3.37 -6.09
C PRO A 65 -4.06 4.66 -5.61
N LEU A 66 -4.70 5.83 -5.75
CA LEU A 66 -4.15 7.09 -5.25
C LEU A 66 -3.96 7.06 -3.74
N ALA A 67 -4.95 6.56 -3.00
CA ALA A 67 -4.87 6.40 -1.56
C ALA A 67 -3.77 5.41 -1.15
N TYR A 68 -3.56 4.32 -1.90
CA TYR A 68 -2.43 3.41 -1.67
C TYR A 68 -1.08 4.12 -1.87
N CYS A 69 -0.92 4.86 -2.96
CA CYS A 69 0.31 5.60 -3.25
C CYS A 69 0.64 6.63 -2.16
N LEU A 70 -0.35 7.42 -1.74
CA LEU A 70 -0.19 8.43 -0.68
C LEU A 70 0.12 7.78 0.68
N ALA A 71 -0.60 6.71 1.03
CA ALA A 71 -0.40 6.04 2.31
C ALA A 71 1.00 5.39 2.41
N LEU A 72 1.50 4.81 1.32
CA LEU A 72 2.86 4.26 1.28
C LEU A 72 3.91 5.37 1.34
N ALA A 73 3.73 6.45 0.57
CA ALA A 73 4.66 7.58 0.53
C ALA A 73 4.83 8.28 1.88
N THR A 74 3.78 8.31 2.71
CA THR A 74 3.79 8.98 4.02
C THR A 74 4.35 8.11 5.15
N GLN A 75 4.30 6.78 5.04
CA GLN A 75 4.75 5.87 6.10
C GLN A 75 6.27 5.69 6.19
N GLN A 76 7.04 6.24 5.25
CA GLN A 76 8.50 6.23 5.29
C GLN A 76 9.14 7.42 6.01
N PHE A 77 8.36 8.41 6.42
CA PHE A 77 8.82 9.55 7.23
C PHE A 77 8.53 9.35 8.72
#